data_AF-A0A9Q0YUF6-F1
#
_entry.id   AF-A0A9Q0YUF6-F1
#
_cell.length_a   1.000
_cell.length_b   1.000
_cell.length_c   1.000
_cell.angle_alpha   90.00
_cell.angle_beta   90.00
_cell.angle_gamma   90.00
#
_symmetry.space_group_name_H-M   'P 1'
#
loop_
_entity.id
_entity.type
_entity.pdbx_description
1 polymer ?
#
loop_
_entity_poly.entity_id
_entity_poly.type
_entity_poly.pdbx_seq_one_letter_code
_entity_poly.pdbx_strand_id
1 'polypeptide(L)'
;MDPVSSVKEFIRKQVPDWDDEIMATARFKAFSGQRSDWEPKYLFWKDLILKIARHLDLFIIRPSQVKEEWFNRGGLTPLCLDHVLCLMYNEGDIVRNVDLVDPSSGRLSQLFRKVRNLMVRSPVTPEIVMLEDHLFLTPLLKDKTAQIIKCFI
;
A
#
# COMPACT_ATOMS: atom_id res chain seq x y z
N MET A 1 -3.64 -19.42 14.77
CA MET A 1 -4.34 -19.16 13.49
C MET A 1 -3.32 -18.54 12.57
N ASP A 2 -3.00 -19.18 11.45
CA ASP A 2 -1.97 -18.67 10.55
C ASP A 2 -2.44 -17.34 9.94
N PRO A 3 -1.66 -16.24 10.08
CA PRO A 3 -2.06 -14.92 9.57
C PRO A 3 -2.46 -14.95 8.09
N VAL A 4 -1.81 -15.80 7.30
CA VAL A 4 -2.07 -15.99 5.87
C VAL A 4 -3.44 -16.62 5.59
N SER A 5 -3.90 -17.55 6.43
CA SER A 5 -5.25 -18.15 6.28
C SER A 5 -6.33 -17.10 6.51
N SER A 6 -6.12 -16.24 7.52
CA SER A 6 -7.04 -15.14 7.85
C SER A 6 -7.17 -14.15 6.69
N VAL A 7 -6.07 -13.80 6.02
CA VAL A 7 -6.10 -12.89 4.86
C VAL A 7 -6.86 -13.49 3.69
N LYS A 8 -6.60 -14.75 3.33
CA LYS A 8 -7.28 -15.41 2.21
C LYS A 8 -8.79 -15.53 2.43
N GLU A 9 -9.21 -15.90 3.65
CA GLU A 9 -10.62 -15.93 4.02
C GLU A 9 -11.26 -14.54 3.98
N PHE A 10 -10.56 -13.52 4.46
CA PHE A 10 -11.04 -12.14 4.41
C PHE A 10 -11.22 -11.66 2.96
N ILE A 11 -10.27 -11.94 2.08
CA ILE A 11 -10.36 -11.56 0.66
C ILE A 11 -11.59 -12.21 0.00
N ARG A 12 -11.83 -13.50 0.23
CA ARG A 12 -13.02 -14.20 -0.31
C ARG A 12 -14.33 -13.58 0.16
N LYS A 13 -14.38 -13.08 1.40
CA LYS A 13 -15.56 -12.37 1.92
C LYS A 13 -15.75 -11.00 1.26
N GLN A 14 -14.67 -10.30 0.93
CA GLN A 14 -14.72 -8.97 0.32
C GLN A 14 -14.88 -9.00 -1.21
N VAL A 15 -14.39 -10.07 -1.85
CA VAL A 15 -14.38 -10.24 -3.30
C VAL A 15 -14.98 -11.60 -3.61
N PRO A 16 -16.31 -11.67 -3.86
CA PRO A 16 -17.02 -12.96 -4.02
C PRO A 16 -16.48 -13.84 -5.15
N ASP A 17 -15.95 -13.21 -6.20
CA ASP A 17 -15.38 -13.87 -7.38
C ASP A 17 -13.85 -13.95 -7.32
N TRP A 18 -13.25 -13.93 -6.12
CA TRP A 18 -11.80 -14.02 -5.95
C TRP A 18 -11.20 -15.32 -6.49
N ASP A 19 -11.90 -16.44 -6.28
CA ASP A 19 -11.45 -17.76 -6.70
C ASP A 19 -11.85 -18.09 -8.17
N ASP A 20 -12.68 -17.27 -8.81
CA ASP A 20 -12.97 -17.40 -10.25
C ASP A 20 -11.68 -17.19 -11.06
N GLU A 21 -11.31 -18.19 -11.86
CA GLU A 21 -10.03 -18.21 -12.57
C GLU A 21 -9.95 -17.15 -13.68
N ILE A 22 -11.07 -16.90 -14.37
CA ILE A 22 -11.14 -15.93 -15.47
C ILE A 22 -11.01 -14.52 -14.88
N MET A 23 -11.79 -14.26 -13.83
CA MET A 23 -11.82 -12.96 -13.18
C MET A 23 -10.50 -12.67 -12.44
N ALA A 24 -9.91 -13.66 -11.78
CA ALA A 24 -8.60 -13.52 -11.15
C ALA A 24 -7.51 -13.23 -12.20
N THR A 25 -7.47 -13.99 -13.30
CA THR A 25 -6.50 -13.76 -14.39
C THR A 25 -6.62 -12.34 -14.95
N ALA A 26 -7.84 -11.84 -15.17
CA ALA A 26 -8.05 -10.46 -15.63
C ALA A 26 -7.53 -9.41 -14.61
N ARG A 27 -7.80 -9.63 -13.31
CA ARG A 27 -7.31 -8.76 -12.22
C ARG A 27 -5.80 -8.80 -12.07
N PHE A 28 -5.14 -9.88 -12.44
CA PHE A 28 -3.71 -10.06 -12.24
C PHE A 28 -2.86 -9.50 -13.38
N LYS A 29 -3.47 -9.04 -14.48
CA LYS A 29 -2.75 -8.36 -15.58
C LYS A 29 -2.06 -7.07 -15.13
N ALA A 30 -1.01 -6.66 -15.84
CA ALA A 30 -0.39 -5.35 -15.67
C ALA A 30 -1.36 -4.21 -16.04
N PHE A 31 -1.03 -2.98 -15.68
CA PHE A 31 -1.69 -1.79 -16.23
C PHE A 31 -1.22 -1.55 -17.67
N SER A 32 -2.13 -1.10 -18.51
CA SER A 32 -1.88 -0.82 -19.93
C SER A 32 -2.85 0.24 -20.42
N GLY A 33 -2.48 0.98 -21.46
CA GLY A 33 -3.33 1.99 -22.06
C GLY A 33 -3.33 3.32 -21.30
N GLN A 34 -4.43 4.05 -21.44
CA GLN A 34 -4.64 5.35 -20.80
C GLN A 34 -5.09 5.17 -19.34
N ARG A 35 -5.00 6.24 -18.54
CA ARG A 35 -5.41 6.21 -17.13
C ARG A 35 -6.83 5.69 -16.94
N SER A 36 -7.78 6.08 -17.79
CA SER A 36 -9.16 5.61 -17.77
C SER A 36 -9.30 4.08 -17.88
N ASP A 37 -8.37 3.42 -18.57
CA ASP A 37 -8.41 1.97 -18.81
C ASP A 37 -8.04 1.17 -17.55
N TRP A 38 -7.13 1.71 -16.74
CA TRP A 38 -6.59 1.00 -15.57
C TRP A 38 -6.99 1.62 -14.22
N GLU A 39 -7.51 2.84 -14.18
CA GLU A 39 -7.88 3.53 -12.93
C GLU A 39 -8.91 2.75 -12.09
N PRO A 40 -9.98 2.16 -12.64
CA PRO A 40 -10.88 1.32 -11.85
C PRO A 40 -10.17 0.14 -11.18
N LYS A 41 -9.18 -0.45 -11.88
CA LYS A 41 -8.38 -1.56 -11.37
C LYS A 41 -7.41 -1.09 -10.29
N TYR A 42 -6.81 0.09 -10.45
CA TYR A 42 -6.01 0.73 -9.41
C TYR A 42 -6.83 0.97 -8.13
N LEU A 43 -8.01 1.58 -8.25
CA LEU A 43 -8.88 1.85 -7.12
C LEU A 43 -9.31 0.56 -6.40
N PHE A 44 -9.63 -0.49 -7.16
CA PHE A 44 -9.92 -1.82 -6.60
C PHE A 44 -8.76 -2.34 -5.74
N TRP A 45 -7.54 -2.34 -6.26
CA TRP A 45 -6.37 -2.86 -5.51
C TRP A 45 -6.02 -2.00 -4.31
N LYS A 46 -6.04 -0.67 -4.45
CA LYS A 46 -5.82 0.29 -3.36
C LYS A 46 -6.81 0.07 -2.22
N ASP A 47 -8.10 -0.02 -2.52
CA ASP A 47 -9.14 -0.25 -1.52
C ASP A 47 -8.97 -1.61 -0.84
N LEU A 48 -8.69 -2.67 -1.60
CA LEU A 48 -8.48 -4.01 -1.06
C LEU A 48 -7.27 -4.07 -0.11
N ILE A 49 -6.14 -3.45 -0.48
CA ILE A 49 -4.94 -3.34 0.36
C ILE A 49 -5.30 -2.65 1.69
N LEU A 50 -6.00 -1.50 1.63
CA LEU A 50 -6.37 -0.75 2.83
C LEU A 50 -7.38 -1.52 3.71
N LYS A 51 -8.32 -2.26 3.11
CA LYS A 51 -9.27 -3.09 3.85
C LYS A 51 -8.59 -4.25 4.58
N ILE A 52 -7.67 -4.95 3.91
CA ILE A 52 -6.89 -6.04 4.53
C ILE A 52 -6.03 -5.49 5.66
N ALA A 53 -5.28 -4.43 5.39
CA ALA A 53 -4.43 -3.81 6.40
C ALA A 53 -5.24 -3.33 7.62
N ARG A 54 -6.43 -2.74 7.41
CA ARG A 54 -7.35 -2.38 8.50
C ARG A 54 -7.87 -3.60 9.25
N HIS A 55 -8.23 -4.68 8.56
CA HIS A 55 -8.69 -5.92 9.19
C HIS A 55 -7.62 -6.54 10.09
N LEU A 56 -6.36 -6.46 9.69
CA LEU A 56 -5.21 -6.95 10.45
C LEU A 56 -4.69 -5.94 11.49
N ASP A 57 -5.30 -4.75 11.56
CA ASP A 57 -4.84 -3.63 12.39
C ASP A 57 -3.40 -3.17 12.10
N LEU A 58 -2.96 -3.32 10.85
CA LEU A 58 -1.62 -2.97 10.38
C LEU A 58 -1.64 -1.62 9.67
N PHE A 59 -0.71 -0.74 10.03
CA PHE A 59 -0.43 0.49 9.28
C PHE A 59 0.99 0.50 8.69
N ILE A 60 1.76 -0.57 8.91
CA ILE A 60 3.07 -0.82 8.30
C ILE A 60 2.96 -2.12 7.52
N ILE A 61 3.37 -2.10 6.25
CA ILE A 61 3.36 -3.25 5.36
C ILE A 61 4.72 -3.41 4.70
N ARG A 62 5.03 -4.61 4.24
CA ARG A 62 6.20 -4.88 3.37
C ARG A 62 5.70 -5.13 1.94
N PRO A 63 6.31 -4.54 0.90
CA PRO A 63 5.88 -4.78 -0.48
C PRO A 63 5.85 -6.27 -0.84
N SER A 64 6.89 -7.01 -0.43
CA SER A 64 6.99 -8.46 -0.61
C SER A 64 5.86 -9.23 0.07
N GLN A 65 5.48 -8.83 1.29
CA GLN A 65 4.36 -9.44 2.00
C GLN A 65 3.03 -9.23 1.26
N VAL A 66 2.78 -8.01 0.76
CA VAL A 66 1.55 -7.74 -0.01
C VAL A 66 1.50 -8.60 -1.26
N LYS A 67 2.60 -8.69 -2.00
CA LYS A 67 2.67 -9.43 -3.27
C LYS A 67 2.65 -10.95 -3.07
N GLU A 68 3.50 -11.46 -2.19
CA GLU A 68 3.80 -12.89 -2.07
C GLU A 68 3.01 -13.60 -0.97
N GLU A 69 2.50 -12.89 0.04
CA GLU A 69 1.73 -13.51 1.13
C GLU A 69 0.22 -13.24 0.97
N TRP A 70 -0.17 -11.98 0.71
CA TRP A 70 -1.60 -11.62 0.69
C TRP A 70 -2.29 -12.01 -0.60
N PHE A 71 -1.64 -11.77 -1.75
CA PHE A 71 -2.26 -11.92 -3.06
C PHE A 71 -1.67 -13.05 -3.91
N ASN A 72 -0.78 -13.86 -3.33
CA ASN A 72 -0.25 -15.04 -4.01
C ASN A 72 -1.29 -16.17 -4.07
N ARG A 73 -1.63 -16.55 -5.30
CA ARG A 73 -2.53 -17.66 -5.62
C ARG A 73 -1.72 -18.79 -6.26
N GLY A 74 -1.10 -19.63 -5.42
CA GLY A 74 -0.39 -20.83 -5.87
C GLY A 74 0.78 -20.53 -6.81
N GLY A 75 1.51 -19.44 -6.57
CA GLY A 75 2.63 -18.98 -7.40
C GLY A 75 2.27 -17.86 -8.38
N LEU A 76 0.97 -17.53 -8.54
CA LEU A 76 0.54 -16.38 -9.33
C LEU A 76 0.41 -15.15 -8.44
N THR A 77 1.05 -14.05 -8.82
CA THR A 77 0.93 -12.74 -8.16
C THR A 77 0.43 -11.68 -9.14
N PRO A 78 -0.36 -10.68 -8.69
CA PRO A 78 -0.88 -9.67 -9.59
C PRO A 78 0.24 -8.75 -10.11
N LEU A 79 0.40 -8.70 -11.42
CA LEU A 79 1.48 -7.98 -12.11
C LEU A 79 1.38 -6.45 -11.95
N CYS A 80 0.20 -5.93 -11.61
CA CYS A 80 0.00 -4.51 -11.41
C CYS A 80 0.35 -4.01 -10.00
N LEU A 81 0.61 -4.89 -9.02
CA LEU A 81 0.77 -4.47 -7.61
C LEU A 81 1.92 -3.49 -7.39
N ASP A 82 3.06 -3.70 -8.03
CA ASP A 82 4.22 -2.81 -7.92
C ASP A 82 3.83 -1.39 -8.36
N HIS A 83 3.03 -1.29 -9.43
CA HIS A 83 2.48 -0.04 -9.94
C HIS A 83 1.41 0.56 -9.02
N VAL A 84 0.57 -0.28 -8.40
CA VAL A 84 -0.43 0.16 -7.40
C VAL A 84 0.26 0.80 -6.20
N LEU A 85 1.26 0.14 -5.62
CA LEU A 85 1.97 0.66 -4.45
C LEU A 85 2.74 1.95 -4.80
N CYS A 86 3.28 2.03 -6.01
CA CYS A 86 3.89 3.26 -6.53
C CYS A 86 2.89 4.42 -6.66
N LEU A 87 1.70 4.17 -7.24
CA LEU A 87 0.65 5.18 -7.34
C LEU A 87 0.15 5.62 -5.97
N MET A 88 -0.07 4.68 -5.03
CA MET A 88 -0.44 5.00 -3.65
C MET A 88 0.61 5.88 -2.95
N TYR A 89 1.90 5.64 -3.21
CA TYR A 89 2.97 6.51 -2.72
C TYR A 89 2.88 7.92 -3.32
N ASN A 90 2.74 8.01 -4.64
CA ASN A 90 2.65 9.28 -5.36
C ASN A 90 1.40 10.09 -4.94
N GLU A 91 0.27 9.42 -4.66
CA GLU A 91 -0.98 10.02 -4.16
C GLU A 91 -0.94 10.34 -2.65
N GLY A 92 0.09 9.91 -1.91
CA GLY A 92 0.27 10.22 -0.49
C GLY A 92 -0.39 9.24 0.48
N ASP A 93 -0.98 8.16 -0.02
CA ASP A 93 -1.49 7.07 0.81
C ASP A 93 -0.36 6.24 1.45
N ILE A 94 0.81 6.24 0.81
CA ILE A 94 2.01 5.57 1.31
C ILE A 94 3.12 6.57 1.59
N VAL A 95 3.86 6.32 2.68
CA VAL A 95 5.13 6.97 3.00
C VAL A 95 6.19 5.88 3.17
N ARG A 96 7.39 6.10 2.62
CA ARG A 96 8.53 5.19 2.81
C ARG A 96 9.30 5.56 4.06
N ASN A 97 10.02 4.62 4.63
CA ASN A 97 10.85 4.88 5.80
C ASN A 97 11.88 6.00 5.54
N VAL A 98 12.53 5.99 4.38
CA VAL A 98 13.50 7.03 3.98
C VAL A 98 12.89 8.44 3.92
N ASP A 99 11.56 8.52 3.72
CA ASP A 99 10.81 9.77 3.66
C ASP A 99 10.29 10.24 5.02
N LEU A 100 10.41 9.42 6.08
CA LEU A 100 10.15 9.80 7.48
C LEU A 100 11.32 10.56 8.10
N VAL A 101 11.02 11.72 8.69
CA VAL A 101 12.04 12.59 9.31
C VAL A 101 12.58 11.89 10.54
N ASP A 102 13.89 11.73 10.62
CA ASP A 102 14.54 11.25 11.84
C ASP A 102 14.31 12.27 12.97
N PRO A 103 13.58 11.93 14.04
CA PRO A 103 13.31 12.84 15.14
C PRO A 103 14.59 13.23 15.90
N SER A 104 15.69 12.48 15.76
CA SER A 104 17.00 12.77 16.36
C SER A 104 17.88 13.73 15.53
N SER A 105 17.47 14.03 14.29
CA SER A 105 18.22 14.90 13.38
C SER A 105 18.03 16.39 13.73
N GLY A 106 19.12 17.17 13.73
CA GLY A 106 19.13 18.57 14.18
C GLY A 106 18.23 19.51 13.37
N ARG A 107 17.75 20.62 13.98
CA ARG A 107 16.76 21.58 13.43
C ARG A 107 16.97 22.01 11.97
N LEU A 108 18.23 22.20 11.53
CA LEU A 108 18.52 22.62 10.16
C LEU A 108 18.28 21.51 9.15
N SER A 109 18.66 20.27 9.45
CA SER A 109 18.41 19.12 8.59
C SER A 109 16.91 18.88 8.39
N GLN A 110 16.10 19.13 9.42
CA GLN A 110 14.65 19.06 9.36
C GLN A 110 14.06 20.14 8.45
N LEU A 111 14.61 21.36 8.48
CA LEU A 111 14.16 22.47 7.61
C LEU A 111 14.53 22.23 6.15
N PHE A 112 15.78 21.88 5.85
CA PHE A 112 16.24 21.56 4.49
C PHE A 112 15.43 20.41 3.87
N ARG A 113 15.11 19.40 4.67
CA ARG A 113 14.33 18.25 4.20
C ARG A 113 12.84 18.55 4.05
N LYS A 114 12.26 19.41 4.89
CA LYS A 114 10.89 19.94 4.70
C LYS A 114 10.79 20.72 3.39
N VAL A 115 11.77 21.56 3.08
CA VAL A 115 11.83 22.31 1.81
C VAL A 115 11.99 21.36 0.62
N ARG A 116 12.84 20.32 0.73
CA ARG A 116 12.96 19.26 -0.29
C ARG A 116 11.63 18.53 -0.54
N ASN A 117 10.94 18.12 0.52
CA ASN A 117 9.67 17.40 0.45
C ASN A 117 8.51 18.29 -0.05
N LEU A 118 8.60 19.61 0.12
CA LEU A 118 7.65 20.60 -0.42
C LEU A 118 7.92 20.95 -1.88
N MET A 119 9.17 20.93 -2.34
CA MET A 119 9.52 21.28 -3.72
C MET A 119 9.36 20.12 -4.70
N VAL A 120 9.70 18.88 -4.34
CA VAL A 120 9.65 17.76 -5.29
C VAL A 120 9.49 16.44 -4.54
N ARG A 121 8.26 15.92 -4.42
CA ARG A 121 8.12 14.45 -4.44
C ARG A 121 8.38 14.06 -5.89
N SER A 122 9.65 13.81 -6.22
CA SER A 122 9.98 13.29 -7.55
C SER A 122 9.16 12.02 -7.74
N PRO A 123 8.48 11.84 -8.89
CA PRO A 123 7.78 10.60 -9.16
C PRO A 123 8.76 9.46 -8.97
N VAL A 124 8.48 8.61 -7.98
CA VAL A 124 9.32 7.44 -7.66
C VAL A 124 8.88 6.33 -8.60
N THR A 125 9.82 5.52 -9.08
CA THR A 125 9.49 4.37 -9.94
C THR A 125 9.05 3.18 -9.09
N PRO A 126 8.26 2.24 -9.65
CA PRO A 126 7.84 1.04 -8.91
C PRO A 126 9.01 0.28 -8.26
N GLU A 127 10.15 0.16 -8.95
CA GLU A 127 11.32 -0.57 -8.47
C GLU A 127 11.84 0.01 -7.15
N ILE A 128 11.89 1.34 -7.04
CA ILE A 128 12.37 2.02 -5.83
C ILE A 128 11.42 1.78 -4.65
N VAL A 129 10.11 1.79 -4.88
CA VAL A 129 9.12 1.51 -3.82
C VAL A 129 9.21 0.05 -3.37
N MET A 130 9.51 -0.88 -4.29
CA MET A 130 9.58 -2.32 -3.99
C MET A 130 10.85 -2.71 -3.22
N LEU A 131 11.89 -1.88 -3.26
CA LEU A 131 13.13 -2.08 -2.49
C LEU A 131 13.00 -1.71 -1.01
N GLU A 132 11.93 -1.02 -0.62
CA GLU A 132 11.73 -0.62 0.78
C GLU A 132 11.28 -1.80 1.63
N ASP A 133 11.93 -1.98 2.79
CA ASP A 133 11.50 -3.00 3.75
C ASP A 133 10.16 -2.67 4.39
N HIS A 134 9.85 -1.37 4.57
CA HIS A 134 8.66 -0.93 5.29
C HIS A 134 8.00 0.27 4.59
N LEU A 135 6.71 0.11 4.31
CA LEU A 135 5.83 1.15 3.82
C LEU A 135 4.77 1.48 4.87
N PHE A 136 4.53 2.76 5.08
CA PHE A 136 3.57 3.27 6.06
C PHE A 136 2.29 3.70 5.35
N LEU A 137 1.16 3.12 5.76
CA LEU A 137 -0.17 3.43 5.23
C LEU A 137 -0.75 4.66 5.95
N THR A 138 -0.62 5.83 5.32
CA THR A 138 -1.07 7.12 5.86
C THR A 138 -2.54 7.11 6.33
N PRO A 139 -3.51 6.52 5.59
CA PRO A 139 -4.90 6.50 6.03
C PRO A 139 -5.08 5.79 7.39
N LEU A 140 -4.41 4.66 7.58
CA LEU A 140 -4.53 3.86 8.80
C LEU A 140 -3.76 4.47 9.97
N LEU A 141 -2.63 5.13 9.70
CA LEU A 141 -1.94 5.96 10.70
C LEU A 141 -2.85 7.07 11.22
N LYS A 142 -3.54 7.79 10.32
CA LYS A 142 -4.50 8.85 10.70
C LYS A 142 -5.65 8.29 11.54
N ASP A 143 -6.23 7.14 11.13
CA ASP A 143 -7.28 6.46 11.87
C ASP A 143 -6.82 6.13 13.31
N LYS A 144 -5.60 5.58 13.45
CA LYS A 144 -5.01 5.26 14.76
C LYS A 144 -4.69 6.49 15.60
N THR A 145 -4.09 7.52 15.03
CA THR A 145 -3.83 8.78 15.74
C THR A 145 -5.13 9.41 16.25
N ALA A 146 -6.20 9.40 15.45
CA ALA A 146 -7.51 9.90 15.88
C ALA A 146 -8.09 9.09 17.05
N GLN A 147 -7.92 7.76 17.06
CA GLN A 147 -8.34 6.92 18.20
C GLN A 147 -7.55 7.26 19.47
N ILE A 148 -6.23 7.44 19.36
CA ILE A 148 -5.37 7.78 20.50
C ILE A 148 -5.74 9.15 21.08
N ILE A 149 -5.95 10.17 20.22
CA ILE A 149 -6.32 11.51 20.66
C ILE A 149 -7.63 11.49 21.45
N LYS A 150 -8.60 10.67 21.06
CA LYS A 150 -9.86 10.48 21.81
C LYS A 150 -9.68 9.93 23.21
N CYS A 151 -8.54 9.31 23.55
CA CYS A 151 -8.25 8.88 24.92
C CYS A 151 -7.75 10.02 25.82
N PHE A 152 -7.37 11.16 25.24
CA PHE A 152 -6.85 12.34 25.95
C PHE A 152 -7.87 13.49 26.04
N ILE A 153 -9.03 13.34 25.40
CA ILE A 153 -10.16 14.29 25.42
C ILE A 153 -11.31 13.63 26.17
#